data_AF-A0A965NB87-F1
#
_entry.id   AF-A0A965NB87-F1
#
_cell.length_a   1.000
_cell.length_b   1.000
_cell.length_c   1.000
_cell.angle_alpha   90.00
_cell.angle_beta   90.00
_cell.angle_gamma   90.00
#
_symmetry.space_group_name_H-M   'P 1'
#
loop_
_entity.id
_entity.type
_entity.pdbx_description
1 polymer ?
#
loop_
_entity_poly.entity_id
_entity_poly.type
_entity_poly.pdbx_seq_one_letter_code
_entity_poly.pdbx_strand_id
1 'polypeptide(L)'
;MKHKSHKFTLTEDTQFDVLGLSTAFSDYRLAWELNSSRDMRITLHDEQLEIYDSKTKETSFFRVYHFFDEENLTKYYIIKNKQNFKFLLPEKPAIDYFLLVRDNFIFEM
;
A
#
# COMPACT_ATOMS: atom_id res chain seq x y z
N MET A 1 19.12 16.37 -40.40
CA MET A 1 17.87 15.73 -39.94
C MET A 1 17.85 15.74 -38.42
N LYS A 2 16.83 16.31 -37.76
CA LYS A 2 16.72 16.35 -36.30
C LYS A 2 16.12 15.01 -35.81
N HIS A 3 16.87 14.24 -35.04
CA HIS A 3 16.33 13.08 -34.30
C HIS A 3 15.37 13.60 -33.22
N LYS A 4 14.08 13.29 -33.32
CA LYS A 4 13.14 13.46 -32.21
C LYS A 4 13.36 12.30 -31.25
N SER A 5 13.92 12.58 -30.07
CA SER A 5 13.91 11.60 -28.98
C SER A 5 12.49 11.47 -28.44
N HIS A 6 11.96 10.25 -28.49
CA HIS A 6 10.68 9.93 -27.86
C HIS A 6 11.00 9.53 -26.42
N LYS A 7 10.55 10.36 -25.48
CA LYS A 7 10.67 10.07 -24.05
C LYS A 7 9.67 8.95 -23.73
N PHE A 8 10.14 7.71 -23.64
CA PHE A 8 9.31 6.63 -23.13
C PHE A 8 9.09 6.87 -21.64
N THR A 9 7.84 7.14 -21.28
CA THR A 9 7.41 7.16 -19.88
C THR A 9 6.79 5.80 -19.63
N LEU A 10 7.49 4.90 -18.93
CA LEU A 10 6.87 3.72 -18.38
C LEU A 10 5.92 4.19 -17.29
N THR A 11 4.65 4.38 -17.63
CA THR A 11 3.57 4.33 -16.65
C THR A 11 3.20 2.86 -16.56
N GLU A 12 3.78 2.14 -15.60
CA GLU A 12 3.23 0.83 -15.27
C GLU A 12 1.82 1.08 -14.74
N ASP A 13 0.81 0.78 -15.56
CA ASP A 13 -0.57 0.59 -15.09
C ASP A 13 -0.59 -0.71 -14.28
N THR A 14 0.11 -0.71 -13.14
CA THR A 14 0.08 -1.84 -12.22
C THR A 14 -1.31 -1.85 -11.60
N GLN A 15 -2.18 -2.72 -12.12
CA GLN A 15 -3.43 -3.04 -11.45
C GLN A 15 -3.10 -3.87 -10.22
N PHE A 16 -3.56 -3.42 -9.07
CA PHE A 16 -3.44 -4.14 -7.82
C PHE A 16 -4.76 -4.05 -7.07
N ASP A 17 -5.09 -5.10 -6.35
CA ASP A 17 -6.30 -5.12 -5.55
C ASP A 17 -6.10 -4.28 -4.30
N VAL A 18 -7.14 -3.54 -3.92
CA VAL A 18 -7.13 -2.72 -2.70
C VAL A 18 -8.38 -3.04 -1.88
N LEU A 19 -8.14 -3.46 -0.65
CA LEU A 19 -9.17 -3.71 0.35
C LEU A 19 -9.12 -2.60 1.40
N GLY A 20 -10.29 -2.04 1.72
CA GLY A 20 -10.44 -1.12 2.85
C GLY A 20 -10.72 -1.89 4.13
N LEU A 21 -9.94 -1.64 5.18
CA LEU A 21 -10.16 -2.19 6.51
C LEU A 21 -10.66 -1.09 7.44
N SER A 22 -11.69 -1.40 8.21
CA SER A 22 -12.12 -0.56 9.33
C SER A 22 -11.98 -1.34 10.63
N THR A 23 -11.23 -0.79 11.58
CA THR A 23 -10.92 -1.44 12.85
C THR A 23 -10.53 -0.40 13.89
N ALA A 24 -10.87 -0.69 15.15
CA ALA A 24 -10.44 0.12 16.29
C ALA A 24 -8.98 -0.15 16.71
N PHE A 25 -8.30 -1.13 16.10
CA PHE A 25 -6.93 -1.49 16.46
C PHE A 25 -5.91 -0.45 16.02
N SER A 26 -4.87 -0.28 16.83
CA SER A 26 -3.65 0.43 16.39
C SER A 26 -2.91 -0.39 15.33
N ASP A 27 -1.97 0.25 14.63
CA ASP A 27 -1.20 -0.37 13.55
C ASP A 27 -0.40 -1.60 14.01
N TYR A 28 0.32 -1.49 15.13
CA TYR A 28 1.02 -2.64 15.72
C TYR A 28 0.07 -3.74 16.18
N ARG A 29 -1.08 -3.38 16.79
CA ARG A 29 -2.06 -4.38 17.26
C ARG A 29 -2.70 -5.13 16.09
N LEU A 30 -3.03 -4.42 15.01
CA LEU A 30 -3.56 -5.03 13.79
C LEU A 30 -2.58 -6.04 13.20
N ALA A 31 -1.30 -5.65 13.05
CA ALA A 31 -0.26 -6.55 12.56
C ALA A 31 -0.11 -7.79 13.45
N TRP A 32 -0.10 -7.61 14.78
CA TRP A 32 -0.02 -8.72 15.73
C TRP A 32 -1.20 -9.69 15.64
N GLU A 33 -2.43 -9.19 15.53
CA GLU A 33 -3.64 -10.02 15.38
C GLU A 33 -3.63 -10.81 14.07
N LEU A 34 -3.25 -10.17 12.96
CA LEU A 34 -3.14 -10.84 11.66
C LEU A 34 -2.08 -11.95 11.68
N ASN A 35 -0.94 -11.68 12.30
CA ASN A 35 0.12 -12.69 12.44
C ASN A 35 -0.31 -13.85 13.33
N SER A 36 -0.99 -13.56 14.43
CA SER A 36 -1.42 -14.57 15.41
C SER A 36 -2.52 -15.49 14.88
N SER A 37 -3.31 -15.03 13.91
CA SER A 37 -4.48 -15.77 13.40
C SER A 37 -4.23 -16.54 12.10
N ARG A 38 -3.23 -16.15 11.28
CA ARG A 38 -3.07 -16.64 9.90
C ARG A 38 -1.65 -17.04 9.49
N ASP A 39 -0.70 -17.12 10.43
CA ASP A 39 0.75 -17.28 10.15
C ASP A 39 1.27 -16.28 9.10
N MET A 40 0.60 -15.13 8.98
CA MET A 40 1.12 -14.02 8.21
C MET A 40 2.31 -13.48 9.00
N ARG A 41 3.46 -13.28 8.36
CA ARG A 41 4.64 -12.70 9.03
C ARG A 41 4.73 -11.22 8.70
N ILE A 42 3.69 -10.47 9.03
CA ILE A 42 3.62 -9.04 8.74
C ILE A 42 4.64 -8.31 9.60
N THR A 43 5.50 -7.54 8.93
CA THR A 43 6.55 -6.71 9.56
C THR A 43 6.48 -5.28 9.05
N LEU A 44 7.03 -4.35 9.81
CA LEU A 44 7.20 -2.98 9.36
C LEU A 44 8.23 -2.97 8.22
N HIS A 45 7.89 -2.33 7.11
CA HIS A 45 8.81 -2.10 6.01
C HIS A 45 9.81 -1.00 6.39
N ASP A 46 11.07 -1.13 5.96
CA ASP A 46 12.13 -0.16 6.28
C ASP A 46 11.88 1.19 5.58
N GLU A 47 11.34 1.14 4.36
CA GLU A 47 10.96 2.33 3.61
C GLU A 47 9.53 2.77 3.91
N GLN A 48 9.31 4.08 3.83
CA GLN A 48 7.99 4.71 3.96
C GLN A 48 7.40 4.99 2.59
N LEU A 49 6.07 4.98 2.50
CA LEU A 49 5.39 5.47 1.30
C LEU A 49 5.38 7.00 1.31
N GLU A 50 5.99 7.59 0.30
CA GLU A 50 6.02 9.04 0.09
C GLU A 50 4.90 9.48 -0.84
N ILE A 51 4.09 10.45 -0.41
CA ILE A 51 3.02 11.03 -1.21
C ILE A 51 3.25 12.53 -1.31
N TYR A 52 3.45 13.01 -2.53
CA TYR A 52 3.60 14.43 -2.82
C TYR A 52 2.24 15.05 -3.19
N ASP A 53 1.80 16.05 -2.42
CA ASP A 53 0.61 16.84 -2.73
C ASP A 53 1.03 18.07 -3.55
N SER A 54 0.61 18.12 -4.82
CA SER A 54 0.93 19.22 -5.72
C SER A 54 0.26 20.55 -5.37
N LYS A 55 -0.85 20.53 -4.63
CA LYS A 55 -1.59 21.73 -4.21
C LYS A 55 -0.94 22.37 -3.00
N THR A 56 -0.58 21.58 -1.99
CA THR A 56 0.07 22.10 -0.77
C THR A 56 1.59 22.20 -0.92
N LYS A 57 2.18 21.52 -1.92
CA LYS A 57 3.63 21.38 -2.13
C LYS A 57 4.34 20.71 -0.95
N GLU A 58 3.66 19.78 -0.29
CA GLU A 58 4.19 19.04 0.85
C GLU A 58 4.29 17.56 0.53
N THR A 59 5.33 16.91 1.07
CA THR A 59 5.48 15.45 1.04
C THR A 59 5.01 14.87 2.37
N SER A 60 4.11 13.90 2.30
CA SER A 60 3.66 13.12 3.46
C SER A 60 4.27 11.73 3.41
N PHE A 61 4.62 11.20 4.58
CA PHE A 61 5.24 9.88 4.71
C PHE A 61 4.31 8.96 5.50
N PHE A 62 4.09 7.76 4.98
CA PHE A 62 3.23 6.75 5.57
C PHE A 62 4.04 5.50 5.93
N ARG A 63 3.84 4.98 7.14
CA ARG A 63 4.43 3.69 7.52
C ARG A 63 3.72 2.58 6.75
N VAL A 64 4.50 1.63 6.26
CA VAL A 64 4.00 0.49 5.50
C VAL A 64 4.32 -0.76 6.30
N TYR A 65 3.30 -1.56 6.58
CA TYR A 65 3.50 -2.94 7.03
C TYR A 65 3.40 -3.85 5.81
N HIS A 66 4.20 -4.90 5.74
CA HIS A 66 4.24 -5.76 4.59
C HIS A 66 4.37 -7.24 4.98
N PHE A 67 3.92 -8.09 4.08
CA PHE A 67 4.11 -9.53 4.15
C PHE A 67 4.26 -10.07 2.73
N PHE A 68 5.25 -10.93 2.54
CA PHE A 68 5.42 -11.66 1.29
C PHE A 68 4.99 -13.11 1.49
N ASP A 69 3.98 -13.51 0.75
CA ASP A 69 3.55 -14.89 0.66
C ASP A 69 4.36 -15.59 -0.42
N GLU A 70 5.35 -16.37 0.02
CA GLU A 70 6.26 -17.10 -0.87
C GLU A 70 5.55 -18.19 -1.68
N GLU A 71 4.48 -18.79 -1.14
CA GLU A 71 3.75 -19.87 -1.80
C GLU A 71 2.95 -19.34 -2.99
N ASN A 72 2.29 -18.20 -2.81
CA ASN A 72 1.47 -17.57 -3.84
C ASN A 72 2.21 -16.48 -4.62
N LEU A 73 3.50 -16.23 -4.32
CA LEU A 73 4.30 -15.12 -4.84
C LEU A 73 3.59 -13.76 -4.74
N THR A 74 2.74 -13.61 -3.72
CA THR A 74 1.84 -12.46 -3.55
C THR A 74 2.37 -11.53 -2.47
N LYS A 75 2.33 -10.22 -2.72
CA LYS A 75 2.82 -9.20 -1.78
C LYS A 75 1.65 -8.44 -1.19
N TYR A 76 1.62 -8.37 0.14
CA TYR A 76 0.60 -7.65 0.90
C TYR A 76 1.23 -6.40 1.52
N TYR A 77 0.57 -5.25 1.39
CA TYR A 77 0.98 -4.00 2.03
C TYR A 77 -0.19 -3.38 2.79
N ILE A 78 0.01 -3.06 4.06
CA ILE A 78 -0.98 -2.43 4.92
C ILE A 78 -0.52 -1.02 5.26
N ILE A 79 -1.36 -0.04 4.92
CA ILE A 79 -1.06 1.38 5.07
C ILE A 79 -2.21 2.05 5.81
N LYS A 80 -1.90 2.78 6.89
CA LYS A 80 -2.92 3.52 7.64
C LYS A 80 -3.39 4.70 6.81
N ASN A 81 -4.71 4.88 6.70
CA ASN A 81 -5.28 5.98 5.93
C ASN A 81 -4.95 7.33 6.56
N LYS A 82 -5.05 7.46 7.89
CA LYS A 82 -4.71 8.70 8.60
C LYS A 82 -3.42 8.56 9.43
N GLN A 83 -2.38 9.29 9.04
CA GLN A 83 -1.11 9.36 9.77
C GLN A 83 -0.63 10.81 9.84
N ASN A 84 -0.14 11.25 11.01
CA ASN A 84 0.40 12.60 11.24
C ASN A 84 -0.50 13.73 10.70
N PHE A 85 -1.82 13.64 10.97
CA PHE A 85 -2.85 14.58 10.50
C PHE A 85 -3.06 14.64 8.97
N LYS A 86 -2.39 13.79 8.19
CA LYS A 86 -2.55 13.65 6.75
C LYS A 86 -3.33 12.38 6.42
N PHE A 87 -4.08 12.43 5.33
CA PHE A 87 -4.79 11.27 4.79
C PHE A 87 -4.06 10.74 3.55
N LEU A 88 -3.99 9.42 3.43
CA LEU A 88 -3.55 8.75 2.21
C LEU A 88 -4.61 8.92 1.12
N LEU A 89 -5.88 8.70 1.46
CA LEU A 89 -7.02 8.90 0.56
C LEU A 89 -8.15 9.66 1.28
N PRO A 90 -8.16 11.00 1.20
CA PRO A 90 -9.13 11.84 1.91
C PRO A 90 -10.58 11.63 1.46
N GLU A 91 -10.81 11.08 0.27
CA GLU A 91 -12.15 10.78 -0.28
C GLU A 91 -12.83 9.60 0.44
N LYS A 92 -12.08 8.80 1.19
CA LYS A 92 -12.58 7.62 1.91
C LYS A 92 -12.19 7.66 3.41
N PRO A 93 -12.64 8.66 4.18
CA PRO A 93 -12.18 8.87 5.55
C PRO A 93 -12.68 7.82 6.55
N ALA A 94 -13.70 7.04 6.19
CA ALA A 94 -14.23 5.94 7.01
C ALA A 94 -13.36 4.67 6.96
N ILE A 95 -12.40 4.60 6.04
CA ILE A 95 -11.45 3.49 5.95
C ILE A 95 -10.26 3.82 6.87
N ASP A 96 -9.93 2.92 7.78
CA ASP A 96 -8.83 3.10 8.73
C ASP A 96 -7.49 2.69 8.11
N TYR A 97 -7.48 1.59 7.34
CA TYR A 97 -6.30 1.05 6.67
C TYR A 97 -6.63 0.57 5.26
N PHE A 98 -5.67 0.67 4.36
CA PHE A 98 -5.71 0.03 3.05
C PHE A 98 -4.80 -1.18 3.06
N LEU A 99 -5.32 -2.32 2.59
CA LEU A 99 -4.54 -3.50 2.28
C LEU A 99 -4.41 -3.59 0.75
N LEU A 100 -3.20 -3.39 0.24
CA LEU A 100 -2.87 -3.54 -1.16
C LEU A 100 -2.34 -4.97 -1.37
N VAL A 101 -2.82 -5.62 -2.42
CA VAL A 101 -2.36 -6.95 -2.83
C VAL A 101 -1.76 -6.83 -4.22
N ARG A 102 -0.46 -7.13 -4.35
CA ARG A 102 0.28 -7.12 -5.61
C ARG A 102 0.67 -8.53 -6.00
N ASP A 103 0.83 -8.74 -7.30
CA ASP A 103 1.21 -10.03 -7.89
C ASP A 103 0.19 -11.14 -7.54
N ASN A 104 -1.08 -10.75 -7.36
CA ASN A 104 -2.20 -11.66 -7.13
C ASN A 104 -2.62 -12.29 -8.46
N PHE A 105 -1.93 -13.35 -8.87
CA PHE A 105 -2.25 -14.07 -10.10
C PHE A 105 -3.44 -15.01 -9.86
N ILE A 106 -4.65 -14.51 -10.08
CA ILE A 106 -5.85 -15.35 -10.15
C ILE A 106 -5.74 -16.16 -11.45
N PHE A 107 -5.45 -17.47 -11.33
CA PHE A 107 -5.67 -18.40 -12.44
C PHE A 107 -7.17 -18.68 -12.53
N GLU A 108 -7.86 -18.03 -13.48
CA GLU A 108 -9.16 -18.52 -13.92
C GLU A 108 -8.94 -19.81 -14.72
N MET A 109 -9.46 -20.93 -14.21
CA MET A 109 -9.56 -22.21 -14.93
C MET A 109 -10.77 -22.26 -15.84
#